data_AF-A0A9D9TZL5-F1
#
_entry.id   AF-A0A9D9TZL5-F1
#
_cell.length_a   1.000
_cell.length_b   1.000
_cell.length_c   1.000
_cell.angle_alpha   90.00
_cell.angle_beta   90.00
_cell.angle_gamma   90.00
#
_symmetry.space_group_name_H-M   'P 1'
#
loop_
_entity.id
_entity.type
_entity.pdbx_description
1 polymer ?
#
loop_
_entity_poly.entity_id
_entity_poly.type
_entity_poly.pdbx_seq_one_letter_code
_entity_poly.pdbx_strand_id
1 'polypeptide(L)'
;MLHFLPSILRGIIASVILAANTLVLCWPLFIGALFKAALPFPAARRVINRAMHWCAETWIDINKFWMNLVQRTRWDVRGLEGVDRQHSYLVTSNHQSWVDILVLQYLLNRRAPFLKFFLKQELIWVPVIGLCWWALEFPFMKRFSREYLERYPEKRGQDMLTTRKACERFRLSHVCVFNFLEGTRNTPAKHAAQDSPFRHLLKPRAGGIAFVLDAMGDQLSAMLNVTIHYPGGVPGFWDLLSGRLGQVVVRLEQVAIPREFIGRNYDRDETYRLAFQQWVNRLWEEKDALLSRLHEEYPAPVNATV
;
A
#
# COMPACT_ATOMS: atom_id res chain seq x y z
N MET A 1 8.39 24.02 -7.63
CA MET A 1 8.40 25.48 -7.92
C MET A 1 8.75 26.34 -6.71
N LEU A 2 8.49 25.90 -5.46
CA LEU A 2 8.74 26.68 -4.24
C LEU A 2 10.10 26.43 -3.58
N HIS A 3 11.08 25.87 -4.30
CA HIS A 3 12.35 25.43 -3.70
C HIS A 3 13.25 26.57 -3.21
N PHE A 4 12.98 27.79 -3.65
CA PHE A 4 13.65 28.99 -3.16
C PHE A 4 13.22 29.35 -1.72
N LEU A 5 12.09 28.81 -1.24
CA LEU A 5 11.63 29.03 0.13
C LEU A 5 12.35 28.11 1.14
N PRO A 6 12.55 28.57 2.39
CA PRO A 6 13.03 27.74 3.48
C PRO A 6 12.22 26.44 3.64
N SER A 7 12.87 25.37 4.08
CA SER A 7 12.26 24.04 4.23
C SER A 7 11.03 24.05 5.15
N ILE A 8 11.06 24.85 6.22
CA ILE A 8 9.94 25.00 7.16
C ILE A 8 8.71 25.59 6.46
N LEU A 9 8.90 26.67 5.68
CA LEU A 9 7.79 27.33 4.99
C LEU A 9 7.18 26.43 3.91
N ARG A 10 8.03 25.68 3.17
CA ARG A 10 7.56 24.62 2.27
C ARG A 10 6.72 23.57 3.01
N GLY A 11 7.19 23.13 4.18
CA GLY A 11 6.49 22.17 5.03
C GLY A 11 5.12 22.67 5.48
N ILE A 12 5.02 23.93 5.89
CA ILE A 12 3.75 24.56 6.29
C ILE A 12 2.79 24.63 5.09
N ILE A 13 3.26 25.12 3.95
CA ILE A 13 2.43 25.22 2.72
C ILE A 13 1.90 23.85 2.31
N ALA A 14 2.78 22.83 2.24
CA ALA A 14 2.37 21.46 1.91
C ALA A 14 1.37 20.90 2.92
N SER A 15 1.57 21.15 4.21
CA SER A 15 0.65 20.70 5.27
C SER A 15 -0.73 21.36 5.16
N VAL A 16 -0.77 22.67 4.89
CA VAL A 16 -2.03 23.40 4.70
C VAL A 16 -2.78 22.86 3.47
N ILE A 17 -2.09 22.66 2.35
CA ILE A 17 -2.70 22.09 1.15
C ILE A 17 -3.22 20.69 1.42
N LEU A 18 -2.43 19.81 2.06
CA LEU A 18 -2.84 18.45 2.41
C LEU A 18 -4.05 18.44 3.35
N ALA A 19 -4.07 19.30 4.38
CA ALA A 19 -5.17 19.41 5.32
C ALA A 19 -6.44 19.93 4.62
N ALA A 20 -6.35 21.01 3.86
CA ALA A 20 -7.48 21.56 3.10
C ALA A 20 -8.02 20.54 2.08
N ASN A 21 -7.14 19.89 1.32
CA ASN A 21 -7.47 18.82 0.38
C ASN A 21 -8.29 17.71 1.07
N THR A 22 -7.83 17.27 2.24
CA THR A 22 -8.48 16.21 3.02
C THR A 22 -9.84 16.66 3.58
N LEU A 23 -9.91 17.88 4.15
CA LEU A 23 -11.13 18.41 4.78
C LEU A 23 -12.22 18.79 3.76
N VAL A 24 -11.85 19.13 2.54
CA VAL A 24 -12.80 19.44 1.47
C VAL A 24 -13.30 18.15 0.82
N LEU A 25 -12.40 17.25 0.42
CA LEU A 25 -12.77 16.04 -0.33
C LEU A 25 -13.39 14.93 0.53
N CYS A 26 -13.32 15.02 1.87
CA CYS A 26 -14.04 14.07 2.73
C CYS A 26 -15.56 14.21 2.61
N TRP A 27 -16.09 15.42 2.37
CA TRP A 27 -17.54 15.64 2.31
C TRP A 27 -18.22 14.94 1.13
N PRO A 28 -17.72 15.03 -0.12
CA PRO A 28 -18.25 14.22 -1.22
C PRO A 28 -18.19 12.71 -0.94
N LEU A 29 -17.17 12.22 -0.23
CA LEU A 29 -17.08 10.81 0.16
C LEU A 29 -18.16 10.43 1.17
N PHE A 30 -18.41 11.27 2.17
CA PHE A 30 -19.45 11.04 3.17
C PHE A 30 -20.84 11.09 2.55
N ILE A 31 -21.10 12.07 1.68
CA ILE A 31 -22.34 12.16 0.91
C ILE A 31 -22.53 10.91 0.05
N GLY A 32 -21.47 10.46 -0.65
CA GLY A 32 -21.48 9.21 -1.42
C GLY A 32 -21.78 7.98 -0.55
N ALA A 33 -21.21 7.91 0.66
CA ALA A 33 -21.49 6.83 1.59
C ALA A 33 -22.96 6.81 2.06
N LEU A 34 -23.55 7.98 2.32
CA LEU A 34 -24.97 8.11 2.65
C LEU A 34 -25.87 7.65 1.48
N PHE A 35 -25.57 8.09 0.25
CA PHE A 35 -26.30 7.61 -0.93
C PHE A 35 -26.16 6.10 -1.13
N LYS A 36 -24.98 5.54 -0.89
CA LYS A 36 -24.74 4.09 -0.98
C LYS A 36 -25.56 3.31 0.05
N ALA A 37 -25.78 3.88 1.24
CA ALA A 37 -26.64 3.31 2.27
C ALA A 37 -28.12 3.40 1.88
N ALA A 38 -28.57 4.53 1.32
CA ALA A 38 -29.95 4.75 0.89
C ALA A 38 -30.34 4.00 -0.39
N LEU A 39 -29.39 3.76 -1.31
CA LEU A 39 -29.61 3.15 -2.63
C LEU A 39 -28.84 1.82 -2.75
N PRO A 40 -29.32 0.72 -2.11
CA PRO A 40 -28.54 -0.51 -1.96
C PRO A 40 -28.45 -1.37 -3.24
N PHE A 41 -29.08 -0.98 -4.34
CA PHE A 41 -29.11 -1.79 -5.56
C PHE A 41 -27.81 -1.69 -6.39
N PRO A 42 -27.41 -2.75 -7.12
CA PRO A 42 -26.08 -2.85 -7.75
C PRO A 42 -25.74 -1.74 -8.76
N ALA A 43 -26.73 -1.23 -9.50
CA ALA A 43 -26.51 -0.16 -10.49
C ALA A 43 -26.10 1.16 -9.81
N ALA A 44 -26.84 1.60 -8.80
CA ALA A 44 -26.49 2.81 -8.03
C ALA A 44 -25.14 2.67 -7.34
N ARG A 45 -24.88 1.52 -6.68
CA ARG A 45 -23.60 1.26 -6.01
C ARG A 45 -22.40 1.37 -6.95
N ARG A 46 -22.50 0.87 -8.19
CA ARG A 46 -21.43 0.98 -9.19
C ARG A 46 -21.13 2.43 -9.56
N VAL A 47 -22.17 3.25 -9.77
CA VAL A 47 -22.01 4.67 -10.11
C VAL A 47 -21.45 5.45 -8.93
N ILE A 48 -22.00 5.24 -7.73
CA ILE A 48 -21.55 5.91 -6.50
C ILE A 48 -20.09 5.54 -6.19
N ASN A 49 -19.73 4.25 -6.22
CA ASN A 49 -18.36 3.82 -5.98
C ASN A 49 -17.39 4.40 -7.01
N ARG A 50 -17.79 4.50 -8.29
CA ARG A 50 -16.97 5.16 -9.32
C ARG A 50 -16.73 6.64 -8.99
N ALA A 51 -17.76 7.37 -8.58
CA ALA A 51 -17.64 8.78 -8.18
C ALA A 51 -16.77 8.95 -6.92
N MET A 52 -16.94 8.08 -5.92
CA MET A 52 -16.14 8.08 -4.70
C MET A 52 -14.66 7.74 -4.98
N HIS A 53 -14.39 6.74 -5.82
CA HIS A 53 -13.03 6.43 -6.25
C HIS A 53 -12.42 7.60 -7.04
N TRP A 54 -13.18 8.24 -7.94
CA TRP A 54 -12.71 9.43 -8.65
C TRP A 54 -12.36 10.57 -7.68
N CYS A 55 -13.18 10.81 -6.65
CA CYS A 55 -12.88 11.78 -5.59
C CYS A 55 -11.57 11.44 -4.86
N ALA A 56 -11.36 10.17 -4.50
CA ALA A 56 -10.14 9.71 -3.86
C ALA A 56 -8.90 9.82 -4.79
N GLU A 57 -9.04 9.49 -6.08
CA GLU A 57 -7.98 9.67 -7.08
C GLU A 57 -7.64 11.17 -7.24
N THR A 58 -8.62 12.07 -7.18
CA THR A 58 -8.41 13.52 -7.19
C THR A 58 -7.68 14.01 -5.94
N TRP A 59 -8.00 13.45 -4.75
CA TRP A 59 -7.24 13.71 -3.53
C TRP A 59 -5.76 13.33 -3.70
N ILE A 60 -5.47 12.20 -4.37
CA ILE A 60 -4.10 11.79 -4.70
C ILE A 60 -3.45 12.73 -5.73
N ASP A 61 -4.18 13.20 -6.74
CA ASP A 61 -3.66 14.18 -7.72
C ASP A 61 -3.24 15.49 -7.06
N ILE A 62 -4.03 15.99 -6.10
CA ILE A 62 -3.69 17.19 -5.31
C ILE A 62 -2.48 16.91 -4.42
N ASN A 63 -2.34 15.68 -3.90
CA ASN A 63 -1.15 15.31 -3.14
C ASN A 63 0.11 15.33 -4.00
N LYS A 64 0.02 14.72 -5.19
CA LYS A 64 1.06 14.79 -6.22
C LYS A 64 1.39 16.23 -6.61
N PHE A 65 0.39 17.10 -6.70
CA PHE A 65 0.59 18.53 -6.98
C PHE A 65 1.44 19.21 -5.91
N TRP A 66 1.08 19.13 -4.62
CA TRP A 66 1.88 19.79 -3.59
C TRP A 66 3.27 19.15 -3.45
N MET A 67 3.39 17.83 -3.68
CA MET A 67 4.70 17.17 -3.73
C MET A 67 5.58 17.81 -4.80
N ASN A 68 5.09 17.95 -6.04
CA ASN A 68 5.81 18.62 -7.12
C ASN A 68 6.06 20.11 -6.85
N LEU A 69 5.19 20.76 -6.08
CA LEU A 69 5.32 22.16 -5.72
C LEU A 69 6.53 22.39 -4.82
N VAL A 70 6.72 21.55 -3.79
CA VAL A 70 7.74 21.73 -2.74
C VAL A 70 9.01 20.89 -2.92
N GLN A 71 8.94 19.78 -3.67
CA GLN A 71 10.04 18.84 -3.92
C GLN A 71 10.71 19.00 -5.29
N ARG A 72 12.03 18.77 -5.35
CA ARG A 72 12.76 18.50 -6.61
C ARG A 72 13.15 17.03 -6.70
N THR A 73 12.22 16.14 -6.37
CA THR A 73 12.51 14.70 -6.32
C THR A 73 12.92 14.19 -7.71
N ARG A 74 14.13 13.63 -7.81
CA ARG A 74 14.54 12.84 -8.96
C ARG A 74 13.88 11.46 -8.86
N TRP A 75 12.99 11.18 -9.80
CA TRP A 75 12.32 9.88 -9.91
C TRP A 75 13.06 8.99 -10.91
N ASP A 76 13.61 7.88 -10.44
CA ASP A 76 14.17 6.84 -11.30
C ASP A 76 13.24 5.63 -11.23
N VAL A 77 12.36 5.48 -12.22
CA VAL A 77 11.27 4.50 -12.18
C VAL A 77 11.33 3.61 -13.41
N ARG A 78 11.29 2.29 -13.21
CA ARG A 78 11.25 1.28 -14.29
C ARG A 78 10.16 0.26 -14.02
N GLY A 79 9.63 -0.35 -15.08
CA GLY A 79 8.66 -1.44 -15.00
C GLY A 79 7.20 -0.99 -14.85
N LEU A 80 6.90 0.27 -15.20
CA LEU A 80 5.50 0.75 -15.23
C LEU A 80 4.78 0.37 -16.54
N GLU A 81 5.50 -0.21 -17.49
CA GLU A 81 4.97 -0.67 -18.77
C GLU A 81 3.96 -1.80 -18.54
N GLY A 82 2.84 -1.76 -19.28
CA GLY A 82 1.79 -2.77 -19.20
C GLY A 82 0.89 -2.69 -17.96
N VAL A 83 1.10 -1.74 -17.03
CA VAL A 83 0.14 -1.47 -15.96
C VAL A 83 -0.98 -0.60 -16.50
N ASP A 84 -2.21 -1.10 -16.41
CA ASP A 84 -3.41 -0.42 -16.91
C ASP A 84 -4.53 -0.34 -15.86
N ARG A 85 -5.62 0.36 -16.17
CA ARG A 85 -6.80 0.51 -15.29
C ARG A 85 -7.91 -0.51 -15.54
N GLN A 86 -7.73 -1.39 -16.53
CA GLN A 86 -8.71 -2.37 -16.99
C GLN A 86 -8.56 -3.72 -16.28
N HIS A 87 -7.44 -3.97 -15.60
CA HIS A 87 -7.21 -5.21 -14.86
C HIS A 87 -7.06 -4.97 -13.36
N SER A 88 -7.42 -5.96 -12.53
CA SER A 88 -7.12 -5.94 -11.10
C SER A 88 -5.73 -6.51 -10.82
N TYR A 89 -5.09 -5.98 -9.77
CA TYR A 89 -3.73 -6.39 -9.39
C TYR A 89 -3.62 -6.61 -7.89
N LEU A 90 -2.78 -7.58 -7.50
CA LEU A 90 -2.28 -7.69 -6.14
C LEU A 90 -0.97 -6.93 -6.04
N VAL A 91 -0.87 -5.91 -5.21
CA VAL A 91 0.31 -5.05 -5.14
C VAL A 91 1.04 -5.28 -3.84
N THR A 92 2.37 -5.42 -3.92
CA THR A 92 3.23 -5.46 -2.74
C THR A 92 4.46 -4.58 -2.88
N SER A 93 5.06 -4.22 -1.74
CA SER A 93 6.31 -3.50 -1.65
C SER A 93 7.07 -3.84 -0.38
N ASN A 94 8.38 -3.57 -0.37
CA ASN A 94 9.09 -3.32 0.89
C ASN A 94 8.52 -2.08 1.59
N HIS A 95 8.65 -2.00 2.90
CA HIS A 95 8.06 -0.95 3.73
C HIS A 95 9.08 -0.35 4.70
N GLN A 96 9.45 0.91 4.49
CA GLN A 96 10.47 1.64 5.25
C GLN A 96 9.89 2.90 5.90
N SER A 97 8.95 3.57 5.24
CA SER A 97 8.39 4.85 5.70
C SER A 97 6.90 4.99 5.41
N TRP A 98 6.25 5.95 6.08
CA TRP A 98 4.92 6.43 5.65
C TRP A 98 4.96 7.01 4.23
N VAL A 99 6.12 7.52 3.82
CA VAL A 99 6.34 8.09 2.48
C VAL A 99 6.14 7.05 1.39
N ASP A 100 6.35 5.75 1.66
CA ASP A 100 6.18 4.68 0.67
C ASP A 100 4.76 4.68 0.07
N ILE A 101 3.74 4.92 0.91
CA ILE A 101 2.35 4.98 0.47
C ILE A 101 2.15 6.14 -0.51
N LEU A 102 2.74 7.30 -0.22
CA LEU A 102 2.65 8.47 -1.11
C LEU A 102 3.48 8.30 -2.37
N VAL A 103 4.62 7.59 -2.33
CA VAL A 103 5.38 7.18 -3.52
C VAL A 103 4.52 6.29 -4.42
N LEU A 104 3.90 5.25 -3.87
CA LEU A 104 3.05 4.33 -4.62
C LEU A 104 1.84 5.05 -5.22
N GLN A 105 1.17 5.88 -4.44
CA GLN A 105 0.06 6.71 -4.91
C GLN A 105 0.52 7.68 -6.01
N TYR A 106 1.66 8.36 -5.85
CA TYR A 106 2.20 9.30 -6.84
C TYR A 106 2.44 8.64 -8.21
N LEU A 107 2.94 7.40 -8.21
CA LEU A 107 3.31 6.65 -9.41
C LEU A 107 2.13 5.92 -10.06
N LEU A 108 1.23 5.34 -9.25
CA LEU A 108 0.18 4.44 -9.72
C LEU A 108 -1.19 5.10 -9.86
N ASN A 109 -1.42 6.28 -9.27
CA ASN A 109 -2.71 6.98 -9.40
C ASN A 109 -3.07 7.19 -10.87
N ARG A 110 -4.31 6.81 -11.23
CA ARG A 110 -4.83 6.83 -12.61
C ARG A 110 -4.00 6.07 -13.65
N ARG A 111 -3.01 5.28 -13.24
CA ARG A 111 -2.27 4.35 -14.11
C ARG A 111 -2.73 2.91 -13.87
N ALA A 112 -2.90 2.55 -12.61
CA ALA A 112 -3.56 1.32 -12.17
C ALA A 112 -4.97 1.64 -11.64
N PRO A 113 -5.85 0.64 -11.40
CA PRO A 113 -7.07 0.88 -10.65
C PRO A 113 -6.77 1.35 -9.23
N PHE A 114 -7.77 1.96 -8.59
CA PHE A 114 -7.64 2.55 -7.26
C PHE A 114 -7.02 1.57 -6.23
N LEU A 115 -6.01 2.06 -5.51
CA LEU A 115 -5.25 1.28 -4.53
C LEU A 115 -6.01 1.20 -3.20
N LYS A 116 -6.42 -0.01 -2.83
CA LYS A 116 -7.02 -0.31 -1.53
C LYS A 116 -6.01 -1.06 -0.66
N PHE A 117 -5.64 -0.45 0.45
CA PHE A 117 -4.67 -0.97 1.39
C PHE A 117 -5.35 -1.80 2.47
N PHE A 118 -4.68 -2.86 2.93
CA PHE A 118 -5.08 -3.56 4.15
C PHE A 118 -4.68 -2.72 5.37
N LEU A 119 -5.66 -2.09 5.99
CA LEU A 119 -5.48 -1.17 7.11
C LEU A 119 -5.55 -1.90 8.44
N LYS A 120 -4.83 -1.41 9.45
CA LYS A 120 -5.02 -1.90 10.82
C LYS A 120 -6.33 -1.37 11.38
N GLN A 121 -7.04 -2.15 12.20
CA GLN A 121 -8.31 -1.76 12.80
C GLN A 121 -8.24 -0.41 13.54
N GLU A 122 -7.12 -0.11 14.19
CA GLU A 122 -6.93 1.14 14.95
C GLU A 122 -6.96 2.38 14.06
N LEU A 123 -6.68 2.25 12.76
CA LEU A 123 -6.67 3.37 11.82
C LEU A 123 -8.06 3.93 11.54
N ILE A 124 -9.14 3.24 11.93
CA ILE A 124 -10.50 3.78 11.82
C ILE A 124 -10.70 5.01 12.70
N TRP A 125 -9.90 5.14 13.76
CA TRP A 125 -9.97 6.24 14.73
C TRP A 125 -9.14 7.47 14.34
N VAL A 126 -8.39 7.41 13.22
CA VAL A 126 -7.68 8.58 12.71
C VAL A 126 -8.72 9.63 12.28
N PRO A 127 -8.69 10.85 12.85
CA PRO A 127 -9.70 11.87 12.55
C PRO A 127 -9.84 12.12 11.06
N VAL A 128 -11.09 12.17 10.58
CA VAL A 128 -11.49 12.37 9.17
C VAL A 128 -11.07 11.22 8.24
N ILE A 129 -9.78 10.92 8.13
CA ILE A 129 -9.25 9.94 7.19
C ILE A 129 -9.73 8.51 7.52
N GLY A 130 -9.83 8.14 8.80
CA GLY A 130 -10.37 6.84 9.22
C GLY A 130 -11.76 6.57 8.64
N LEU A 131 -12.64 7.57 8.70
CA LEU A 131 -13.99 7.51 8.13
C LEU A 131 -13.97 7.52 6.60
N CYS A 132 -13.04 8.25 5.97
CA CYS A 132 -12.88 8.24 4.51
C CYS A 132 -12.49 6.85 3.99
N TRP A 133 -11.54 6.18 4.65
CA TRP A 133 -11.16 4.81 4.33
C TRP A 133 -12.32 3.83 4.50
N TRP A 134 -13.10 3.98 5.59
CA TRP A 134 -14.32 3.19 5.80
C TRP A 134 -15.36 3.43 4.70
N ALA A 135 -15.61 4.68 4.34
CA ALA A 135 -16.54 5.05 3.26
C ALA A 135 -16.15 4.44 1.92
N LEU A 136 -14.84 4.43 1.61
CA LEU A 136 -14.23 3.83 0.42
C LEU A 136 -14.08 2.30 0.50
N GLU A 137 -14.59 1.67 1.55
CA GLU A 137 -14.60 0.22 1.77
C GLU A 137 -13.20 -0.40 1.85
N PHE A 138 -12.24 0.34 2.42
CA PHE A 138 -10.93 -0.22 2.74
C PHE A 138 -11.09 -1.36 3.77
N PRO A 139 -10.35 -2.46 3.60
CA PRO A 139 -10.37 -3.56 4.56
C PRO A 139 -9.59 -3.18 5.82
N PHE A 140 -10.30 -3.12 6.95
CA PHE A 140 -9.70 -2.99 8.28
C PHE A 140 -9.50 -4.37 8.89
N MET A 141 -8.27 -4.65 9.30
CA MET A 141 -7.78 -5.95 9.73
C MET A 141 -7.55 -5.97 11.24
N LYS A 142 -8.01 -7.02 11.90
CA LYS A 142 -7.77 -7.26 13.32
C LYS A 142 -6.61 -8.24 13.46
N ARG A 143 -5.46 -7.73 13.86
CA ARG A 143 -4.26 -8.54 14.07
C ARG A 143 -4.25 -9.06 15.51
N PHE A 144 -4.65 -10.31 15.68
CA PHE A 144 -4.55 -10.97 16.97
C PHE A 144 -3.12 -11.48 17.21
N SER A 145 -2.58 -11.26 18.41
CA SER A 145 -1.31 -11.88 18.80
C SER A 145 -1.50 -13.38 19.00
N ARG A 146 -0.39 -14.13 18.94
CA ARG A 146 -0.42 -15.57 19.21
C ARG A 146 -0.98 -15.88 20.60
N GLU A 147 -0.49 -15.16 21.61
CA GLU A 147 -0.96 -15.25 23.00
C GLU A 147 -2.46 -14.97 23.12
N TYR A 148 -2.98 -13.98 22.38
CA TYR A 148 -4.41 -13.68 22.36
C TYR A 148 -5.23 -14.80 21.72
N LEU A 149 -4.75 -15.40 20.61
CA LEU A 149 -5.42 -16.51 19.93
C LEU A 149 -5.31 -17.85 20.67
N GLU A 150 -4.37 -17.97 21.60
CA GLU A 150 -4.29 -19.10 22.54
C GLU A 150 -5.34 -18.93 23.64
N ARG A 151 -5.56 -17.71 24.14
CA ARG A 151 -6.61 -17.39 25.13
C ARG A 151 -8.02 -17.37 24.54
N TYR A 152 -8.16 -16.98 23.27
CA TYR A 152 -9.44 -16.86 22.56
C TYR A 152 -9.42 -17.62 21.22
N PRO A 153 -9.49 -18.96 21.24
CA PRO A 153 -9.42 -19.78 20.03
C PRO A 153 -10.53 -19.47 19.01
N GLU A 154 -11.70 -19.01 19.46
CA GLU A 154 -12.85 -18.63 18.63
C GLU A 154 -12.60 -17.37 17.78
N LYS A 155 -11.54 -16.62 18.08
CA LYS A 155 -11.10 -15.45 17.30
C LYS A 155 -10.23 -15.84 16.10
N ARG A 156 -9.72 -17.09 16.06
CA ARG A 156 -8.97 -17.61 14.91
C ARG A 156 -9.87 -17.60 13.66
N GLY A 157 -9.33 -17.13 12.54
CA GLY A 157 -10.07 -17.04 11.27
C GLY A 157 -11.12 -15.91 11.17
N GLN A 158 -11.39 -15.13 12.21
CA GLN A 158 -12.32 -13.98 12.10
C GLN A 158 -11.77 -12.88 11.18
N ASP A 159 -10.46 -12.66 11.20
CA ASP A 159 -9.79 -11.73 10.30
C ASP A 159 -10.00 -12.15 8.84
N MET A 160 -9.92 -13.46 8.57
CA MET A 160 -10.15 -14.03 7.23
C MET A 160 -11.56 -13.83 6.71
N LEU A 161 -12.58 -14.05 7.54
CA LEU A 161 -13.97 -13.81 7.13
C LEU A 161 -14.17 -12.33 6.78
N THR A 162 -13.49 -11.43 7.50
CA THR A 162 -13.53 -9.99 7.22
C THR A 162 -12.82 -9.66 5.91
N THR A 163 -11.64 -10.26 5.67
CA THR A 163 -10.90 -10.12 4.41
C THR A 163 -11.68 -10.64 3.21
N ARG A 164 -12.27 -11.83 3.31
CA ARG A 164 -13.06 -12.45 2.24
C ARG A 164 -14.25 -11.57 1.87
N LYS A 165 -15.04 -11.12 2.87
CA LYS A 165 -16.15 -10.18 2.65
C LYS A 165 -15.70 -8.86 2.02
N ALA A 166 -14.49 -8.39 2.33
CA ALA A 166 -13.95 -7.20 1.68
C ALA A 166 -13.59 -7.45 0.22
N CYS A 167 -12.94 -8.57 -0.08
CA CYS A 167 -12.56 -8.95 -1.44
C CYS A 167 -13.78 -9.25 -2.32
N GLU A 168 -14.83 -9.87 -1.77
CA GLU A 168 -16.11 -10.09 -2.48
C GLU A 168 -16.72 -8.78 -3.00
N ARG A 169 -16.65 -7.69 -2.23
CA ARG A 169 -17.12 -6.36 -2.68
C ARG A 169 -16.28 -5.82 -3.83
N PHE A 170 -15.01 -6.20 -3.90
CA PHE A 170 -14.11 -5.75 -4.96
C PHE A 170 -14.36 -6.47 -6.28
N ARG A 171 -15.07 -7.60 -6.30
CA ARG A 171 -15.44 -8.30 -7.55
C ARG A 171 -16.29 -7.47 -8.50
N LEU A 172 -16.90 -6.39 -8.01
CA LEU A 172 -17.75 -5.50 -8.81
C LEU A 172 -16.97 -4.41 -9.58
N SER A 173 -15.65 -4.30 -9.40
CA SER A 173 -14.82 -3.28 -10.04
C SER A 173 -13.34 -3.68 -10.12
N HIS A 174 -12.59 -3.12 -11.06
CA HIS A 174 -11.12 -3.28 -11.04
C HIS A 174 -10.52 -2.57 -9.82
N VAL A 175 -9.59 -3.24 -9.15
CA VAL A 175 -8.94 -2.75 -7.93
C VAL A 175 -7.47 -3.17 -7.88
N CYS A 176 -6.64 -2.33 -7.24
CA CYS A 176 -5.34 -2.77 -6.75
C CYS A 176 -5.47 -3.10 -5.26
N VAL A 177 -5.34 -4.38 -4.88
CA VAL A 177 -5.31 -4.78 -3.48
C VAL A 177 -3.87 -4.71 -3.00
N PHE A 178 -3.57 -3.76 -2.11
CA PHE A 178 -2.21 -3.49 -1.67
C PHE A 178 -1.92 -4.10 -0.29
N ASN A 179 -0.78 -4.81 -0.18
CA ASN A 179 -0.30 -5.37 1.07
C ASN A 179 1.23 -5.24 1.23
N PHE A 180 1.67 -4.61 2.32
CA PHE A 180 3.07 -4.67 2.77
C PHE A 180 3.29 -5.96 3.55
N LEU A 181 3.93 -6.97 2.95
CA LEU A 181 4.09 -8.28 3.63
C LEU A 181 4.95 -8.19 4.90
N GLU A 182 5.86 -7.21 5.03
CA GLU A 182 6.60 -6.98 6.28
C GLU A 182 5.67 -6.67 7.46
N GLY A 183 4.46 -6.17 7.16
CA GLY A 183 3.41 -5.85 8.13
C GLY A 183 3.72 -4.63 9.00
N THR A 184 4.92 -4.07 8.90
CA THR A 184 5.42 -2.92 9.65
C THR A 184 6.60 -2.31 8.91
N ARG A 185 6.91 -1.03 9.18
CA ARG A 185 8.09 -0.37 8.62
C ARG A 185 9.36 -1.02 9.15
N ASN A 186 10.29 -1.34 8.26
CA ASN A 186 11.63 -1.80 8.56
C ASN A 186 12.42 -0.71 9.30
N THR A 187 12.82 -1.02 10.53
CA THR A 187 13.71 -0.19 11.34
C THR A 187 14.81 -1.09 11.88
N PRO A 188 16.03 -0.57 12.16
CA PRO A 188 17.13 -1.40 12.65
C PRO A 188 16.75 -2.27 13.85
N ALA A 189 16.03 -1.70 14.82
CA ALA A 189 15.54 -2.42 15.99
C ALA A 189 14.58 -3.58 15.65
N LYS A 190 13.67 -3.41 14.67
CA LYS A 190 12.72 -4.47 14.28
C LYS A 190 13.37 -5.54 13.41
N HIS A 191 14.33 -5.13 12.59
CA HIS A 191 15.12 -6.05 11.78
C HIS A 191 15.93 -6.98 12.67
N ALA A 192 16.68 -6.41 13.62
CA ALA A 192 17.43 -7.17 14.63
C ALA A 192 16.50 -8.05 15.49
N ALA A 193 15.37 -7.52 15.96
CA ALA A 193 14.43 -8.27 16.81
C ALA A 193 13.79 -9.49 16.12
N GLN A 194 13.74 -9.50 14.79
CA GLN A 194 13.20 -10.62 14.02
C GLN A 194 14.25 -11.65 13.60
N ASP A 195 15.54 -11.35 13.76
CA ASP A 195 16.64 -12.11 13.17
C ASP A 195 16.35 -12.39 11.69
N SER A 196 16.16 -11.31 10.93
CA SER A 196 15.77 -11.41 9.53
C SER A 196 16.91 -12.01 8.70
N PRO A 197 16.67 -13.07 7.90
CA PRO A 197 17.70 -13.63 7.02
C PRO A 197 17.98 -12.74 5.81
N PHE A 198 17.15 -11.72 5.58
CA PHE A 198 17.30 -10.76 4.49
C PHE A 198 18.09 -9.54 4.95
N ARG A 199 19.02 -9.04 4.13
CA ARG A 199 19.89 -7.93 4.52
C ARG A 199 19.14 -6.60 4.64
N HIS A 200 18.16 -6.36 3.78
CA HIS A 200 17.46 -5.08 3.63
C HIS A 200 15.96 -5.14 3.96
N LEU A 201 15.43 -6.32 4.31
CA LEU A 201 13.99 -6.55 4.49
C LEU A 201 13.68 -7.22 5.83
N LEU A 202 12.48 -7.01 6.36
CA LEU A 202 11.90 -7.86 7.40
C LEU A 202 11.35 -9.17 6.81
N LYS A 203 11.10 -10.16 7.68
CA LYS A 203 10.48 -11.44 7.28
C LYS A 203 9.06 -11.19 6.70
N PRO A 204 8.72 -11.73 5.51
CA PRO A 204 7.41 -11.54 4.92
C PRO A 204 6.33 -12.34 5.66
N ARG A 205 5.13 -11.77 5.72
CA ARG A 205 3.93 -12.43 6.26
C ARG A 205 2.97 -12.77 5.12
N ALA A 206 3.06 -14.01 4.64
CA ALA A 206 2.35 -14.49 3.45
C ALA A 206 0.81 -14.54 3.62
N GLY A 207 0.30 -14.75 4.84
CA GLY A 207 -1.14 -15.00 5.07
C GLY A 207 -2.05 -13.91 4.51
N GLY A 208 -1.68 -12.63 4.65
CA GLY A 208 -2.51 -11.53 4.18
C GLY A 208 -2.77 -11.54 2.67
N ILE A 209 -1.78 -11.94 1.87
CA ILE A 209 -1.94 -12.05 0.41
C ILE A 209 -2.53 -13.39 -0.01
N ALA A 210 -2.29 -14.47 0.75
CA ALA A 210 -2.93 -15.77 0.51
C ALA A 210 -4.46 -15.66 0.55
N PHE A 211 -5.01 -14.85 1.48
CA PHE A 211 -6.45 -14.60 1.56
C PHE A 211 -7.01 -13.79 0.39
N VAL A 212 -6.21 -12.89 -0.19
CA VAL A 212 -6.62 -12.17 -1.40
C VAL A 212 -6.72 -13.14 -2.57
N LEU A 213 -5.74 -14.04 -2.73
CA LEU A 213 -5.73 -15.04 -3.80
C LEU A 213 -6.85 -16.07 -3.65
N ASP A 214 -7.17 -16.48 -2.41
CA ASP A 214 -8.31 -17.35 -2.13
C ASP A 214 -9.65 -16.69 -2.50
N ALA A 215 -9.81 -15.39 -2.19
CA ALA A 215 -11.10 -14.71 -2.35
C ALA A 215 -11.34 -14.14 -3.76
N MET A 216 -10.29 -13.74 -4.49
CA MET A 216 -10.44 -13.08 -5.80
C MET A 216 -9.26 -13.31 -6.76
N GLY A 217 -8.48 -14.38 -6.57
CA GLY A 217 -7.32 -14.67 -7.41
C GLY A 217 -7.63 -14.84 -8.90
N ASP A 218 -8.85 -15.25 -9.24
CA ASP A 218 -9.38 -15.38 -10.60
C ASP A 218 -9.53 -14.04 -11.33
N GLN A 219 -9.69 -12.93 -10.59
CA GLN A 219 -9.83 -11.58 -11.16
C GLN A 219 -8.48 -10.85 -11.28
N LEU A 220 -7.42 -11.36 -10.64
CA LEU A 220 -6.12 -10.71 -10.63
C LEU A 220 -5.33 -11.07 -11.88
N SER A 221 -4.93 -10.06 -12.65
CA SER A 221 -4.11 -10.27 -13.86
C SER A 221 -2.66 -10.62 -13.48
N ALA A 222 -2.10 -9.91 -12.50
CA ALA A 222 -0.74 -10.13 -12.01
C ALA A 222 -0.56 -9.62 -10.58
N MET A 223 0.56 -9.98 -9.98
CA MET A 223 1.10 -9.31 -8.81
C MET A 223 2.05 -8.18 -9.26
N LEU A 224 1.84 -6.96 -8.78
CA LEU A 224 2.79 -5.86 -8.94
C LEU A 224 3.75 -5.87 -7.74
N ASN A 225 4.97 -6.38 -7.96
CA ASN A 225 6.03 -6.45 -6.98
C ASN A 225 6.90 -5.18 -7.06
N VAL A 226 6.68 -4.24 -6.13
CA VAL A 226 7.34 -2.92 -6.15
C VAL A 226 8.53 -2.91 -5.18
N THR A 227 9.67 -2.42 -5.63
CA THR A 227 10.87 -2.23 -4.79
C THR A 227 11.20 -0.75 -4.76
N ILE A 228 11.20 -0.17 -3.56
CA ILE A 228 11.47 1.24 -3.31
C ILE A 228 12.83 1.37 -2.61
N HIS A 229 13.73 2.13 -3.20
CA HIS A 229 15.03 2.49 -2.64
C HIS A 229 15.13 4.01 -2.49
N TYR A 230 15.65 4.46 -1.35
CA TYR A 230 15.88 5.87 -1.05
C TYR A 230 17.39 6.11 -0.91
N PRO A 231 18.09 6.55 -1.97
CA PRO A 231 19.53 6.78 -1.92
C PRO A 231 19.94 7.79 -0.84
N GLY A 232 19.12 8.81 -0.61
CA GLY A 232 19.33 9.80 0.45
C GLY A 232 18.96 9.34 1.87
N GLY A 233 18.72 8.05 2.08
CA GLY A 233 18.22 7.49 3.35
C GLY A 233 16.69 7.50 3.44
N VAL A 234 16.16 6.73 4.40
CA VAL A 234 14.70 6.57 4.60
C VAL A 234 14.09 7.88 5.09
N PRO A 235 13.17 8.51 4.32
CA PRO A 235 12.64 9.83 4.65
C PRO A 235 11.58 9.76 5.76
N GLY A 236 11.55 10.75 6.64
CA GLY A 236 10.41 11.01 7.51
C GLY A 236 9.28 11.73 6.78
N PHE A 237 8.09 11.77 7.40
CA PHE A 237 6.94 12.46 6.81
C PHE A 237 7.18 13.96 6.67
N TRP A 238 7.84 14.59 7.65
CA TRP A 238 8.21 16.00 7.56
C TRP A 238 9.27 16.27 6.49
N ASP A 239 10.18 15.33 6.21
CA ASP A 239 11.13 15.47 5.09
C ASP A 239 10.39 15.53 3.75
N LEU A 240 9.31 14.76 3.60
CA LEU A 240 8.44 14.85 2.44
C LEU A 240 7.67 16.19 2.38
N LEU A 241 7.15 16.68 3.49
CA LEU A 241 6.40 17.95 3.47
C LEU A 241 7.34 19.15 3.21
N SER A 242 8.53 19.12 3.79
CA SER A 242 9.51 20.22 3.74
C SER A 242 10.40 20.23 2.50
N GLY A 243 10.16 19.32 1.55
CA GLY A 243 10.89 19.35 0.28
C GLY A 243 12.30 18.74 0.34
N ARG A 244 12.53 17.76 1.23
CA ARG A 244 13.81 17.06 1.46
C ARG A 244 13.86 15.63 0.89
N LEU A 245 12.92 15.26 0.02
CA LEU A 245 12.95 13.98 -0.68
C LEU A 245 13.73 14.15 -1.99
N GLY A 246 15.05 13.97 -1.93
CA GLY A 246 15.95 14.27 -3.05
C GLY A 246 15.80 13.31 -4.23
N GLN A 247 15.87 12.00 -3.98
CA GLN A 247 15.77 10.97 -5.02
C GLN A 247 14.97 9.77 -4.51
N VAL A 248 14.15 9.19 -5.39
CA VAL A 248 13.47 7.92 -5.16
C VAL A 248 13.70 7.02 -6.36
N VAL A 249 14.19 5.81 -6.09
CA VAL A 249 14.40 4.78 -7.11
C VAL A 249 13.33 3.71 -6.92
N VAL A 250 12.58 3.42 -7.98
CA VAL A 250 11.50 2.44 -7.95
C VAL A 250 11.68 1.43 -9.08
N ARG A 251 11.55 0.16 -8.75
CA ARG A 251 11.45 -0.94 -9.71
C ARG A 251 10.11 -1.61 -9.49
N LEU A 252 9.27 -1.63 -10.52
CA LEU A 252 8.05 -2.40 -10.51
C LEU A 252 8.26 -3.64 -11.37
N GLU A 253 7.82 -4.78 -10.89
CA GLU A 253 7.83 -6.03 -11.63
C GLU A 253 6.41 -6.59 -11.67
N GLN A 254 5.96 -7.01 -12.85
CA GLN A 254 4.71 -7.75 -12.99
C GLN A 254 5.00 -9.25 -12.89
N VAL A 255 4.60 -9.86 -11.78
CA VAL A 255 4.79 -11.27 -11.49
C VAL A 255 3.49 -12.02 -11.80
N ALA A 256 3.59 -13.04 -12.66
CA ALA A 256 2.46 -13.94 -12.91
C ALA A 256 2.08 -14.68 -11.62
N ILE A 257 0.80 -14.67 -11.27
CA ILE A 257 0.30 -15.39 -10.09
C ILE A 257 0.18 -16.87 -10.47
N PRO A 258 0.91 -17.79 -9.79
CA PRO A 258 0.82 -19.21 -10.09
C PRO A 258 -0.61 -19.72 -9.86
N ARG A 259 -1.19 -20.37 -10.88
CA ARG A 259 -2.58 -20.84 -10.84
C ARG A 259 -2.84 -21.82 -9.71
N GLU A 260 -1.84 -22.57 -9.30
CA GLU A 260 -1.89 -23.52 -8.19
C GLU A 260 -2.23 -22.87 -6.83
N PHE A 261 -2.03 -21.55 -6.69
CA PHE A 261 -2.33 -20.80 -5.47
C PHE A 261 -3.71 -20.13 -5.45
N ILE A 262 -4.46 -20.18 -6.55
CA ILE A 262 -5.78 -19.55 -6.65
C ILE A 262 -6.85 -20.46 -6.03
N GLY A 263 -7.73 -19.90 -5.19
CA GLY A 263 -8.86 -20.63 -4.59
C GLY A 263 -8.48 -21.73 -3.60
N ARG A 264 -7.26 -21.66 -3.03
CA ARG A 264 -6.75 -22.61 -2.03
C ARG A 264 -6.89 -22.08 -0.61
N ASN A 265 -7.15 -22.97 0.34
CA ASN A 265 -7.34 -22.61 1.75
C ASN A 265 -6.02 -22.65 2.54
N TYR A 266 -5.42 -21.47 2.75
CA TYR A 266 -4.12 -21.30 3.42
C TYR A 266 -4.06 -21.83 4.86
N ASP A 267 -5.20 -21.85 5.55
CA ASP A 267 -5.26 -22.25 6.95
C ASP A 267 -5.44 -23.76 7.14
N ARG A 268 -6.01 -24.44 6.14
CA ARG A 268 -6.41 -25.86 6.26
C ARG A 268 -5.53 -26.82 5.48
N ASP A 269 -4.72 -26.32 4.55
CA ASP A 269 -3.85 -27.13 3.70
C ASP A 269 -2.38 -26.79 4.00
N GLU A 270 -1.73 -27.65 4.77
CA GLU A 270 -0.35 -27.43 5.21
C GLU A 270 0.66 -27.49 4.06
N THR A 271 0.44 -28.38 3.09
CA THR A 271 1.28 -28.53 1.91
C THR A 271 1.20 -27.27 1.05
N TYR A 272 -0.02 -26.77 0.80
CA TYR A 272 -0.23 -25.49 0.13
C TYR A 272 0.41 -24.34 0.91
N ARG A 273 0.20 -24.27 2.24
CA ARG A 273 0.76 -23.21 3.08
C ARG A 273 2.29 -23.16 2.96
N LEU A 274 2.95 -24.30 3.01
CA LEU A 274 4.41 -24.40 2.86
C LEU A 274 4.87 -23.96 1.46
N ALA A 275 4.24 -24.47 0.41
CA ALA A 275 4.57 -24.10 -0.98
C ALA A 275 4.37 -22.60 -1.23
N PHE A 276 3.29 -22.03 -0.69
CA PHE A 276 3.01 -20.60 -0.79
C PHE A 276 4.04 -19.74 -0.04
N GLN A 277 4.42 -20.14 1.18
CA GLN A 277 5.49 -19.48 1.94
C GLN A 277 6.82 -19.53 1.20
N GLN A 278 7.16 -20.66 0.57
CA GLN A 278 8.36 -20.78 -0.25
C GLN A 278 8.34 -19.86 -1.47
N TRP A 279 7.19 -19.77 -2.16
CA TRP A 279 7.05 -18.83 -3.28
C TRP A 279 7.23 -17.37 -2.82
N VAL A 280 6.60 -16.98 -1.71
CA VAL A 280 6.76 -15.64 -1.13
C VAL A 280 8.20 -15.38 -0.70
N ASN A 281 8.89 -16.36 -0.10
CA ASN A 281 10.28 -16.21 0.28
C ASN A 281 11.19 -16.00 -0.94
N ARG A 282 10.98 -16.73 -2.05
CA ARG A 282 11.74 -16.49 -3.28
C ARG A 282 11.57 -15.06 -3.82
N LEU A 283 10.33 -14.55 -3.84
CA LEU A 283 10.07 -13.15 -4.20
C LEU A 283 10.83 -12.17 -3.28
N TRP A 284 10.99 -12.53 -2.01
CA TRP A 284 11.71 -11.75 -1.02
C TRP A 284 13.22 -11.83 -1.19
N GLU A 285 13.77 -13.00 -1.50
CA GLU A 285 15.19 -13.20 -1.83
C GLU A 285 15.59 -12.38 -3.06
N GLU A 286 14.78 -12.43 -4.12
CA GLU A 286 14.98 -11.65 -5.34
C GLU A 286 14.91 -10.14 -5.07
N LYS A 287 13.96 -9.71 -4.25
CA LYS A 287 13.81 -8.31 -3.83
C LYS A 287 15.00 -7.84 -2.99
N ASP A 288 15.50 -8.65 -2.06
CA ASP A 288 16.65 -8.32 -1.21
C ASP A 288 17.92 -8.18 -2.05
N ALA A 289 18.15 -9.11 -2.98
CA ALA A 289 19.26 -9.04 -3.93
C ALA A 289 19.16 -7.82 -4.85
N LEU A 290 17.95 -7.46 -5.30
CA LEU A 290 17.73 -6.23 -6.05
C LEU A 290 18.03 -4.99 -5.21
N LEU A 291 17.61 -4.96 -3.94
CA LEU A 291 17.93 -3.86 -3.03
C LEU A 291 19.45 -3.73 -2.83
N SER A 292 20.19 -4.83 -2.70
CA SER A 292 21.65 -4.78 -2.64
C SER A 292 22.25 -4.12 -3.88
N ARG A 293 21.83 -4.51 -5.09
CA ARG A 293 22.26 -3.86 -6.34
C ARG A 293 21.90 -2.39 -6.39
N LEU A 294 20.70 -2.02 -5.95
CA LEU A 294 20.27 -0.62 -5.93
C LEU A 294 21.07 0.24 -4.94
N HIS A 295 21.53 -0.33 -3.82
CA HIS A 295 22.45 0.36 -2.91
C HIS A 295 23.82 0.61 -3.54
N GLU A 296 24.28 -0.27 -4.42
CA GLU A 296 25.54 -0.11 -5.17
C GLU A 296 25.40 0.87 -6.34
N GLU A 297 24.33 0.77 -7.12
CA GLU A 297 24.05 1.63 -8.28
C GLU A 297 23.69 3.07 -7.87
N TYR A 298 23.02 3.23 -6.72
CA TYR A 298 22.57 4.51 -6.20
C TYR A 298 23.02 4.66 -4.74
N PRO A 299 24.33 4.88 -4.52
CA PRO A 299 24.89 5.01 -3.19
C PRO A 299 24.39 6.27 -2.50
N ALA A 300 24.47 6.28 -1.17
CA ALA A 300 24.18 7.47 -0.39
C ALA A 300 25.12 8.62 -0.79
N PRO A 301 24.64 9.87 -0.82
CA PRO A 301 25.52 11.02 -1.06
C PRO A 301 26.65 11.03 -0.05
N VAL A 302 27.89 11.24 -0.51
CA VAL A 302 29.12 11.20 0.31
C VAL A 302 29.10 12.21 1.49
N ASN A 303 28.21 13.20 1.45
CA ASN A 303 28.04 14.21 2.51
C ASN A 303 26.83 13.97 3.44
N ALA A 304 26.24 12.78 3.45
CA ALA A 304 25.14 12.42 4.34
C ALA A 304 25.64 11.80 5.67
N THR A 305 26.72 12.35 6.25
CA THR A 305 27.05 12.10 7.65
C THR A 305 26.26 13.07 8.52
N VAL A 306 25.53 12.47 9.46
CA VAL A 306 24.69 13.05 10.52
C VAL A 306 25.34 14.26 11.20
#